data_AF-A0A929GLA5-F1
#
_entry.id   AF-A0A929GLA5-F1
#
_cell.length_a   1.000
_cell.length_b   1.000
_cell.length_c   1.000
_cell.angle_alpha   90.00
_cell.angle_beta   90.00
_cell.angle_gamma   90.00
#
_symmetry.space_group_name_H-M   'P 1'
#
loop_
_entity.id
_entity.type
_entity.pdbx_description
1 polymer ?
#
loop_
_entity_poly.entity_id
_entity_poly.type
_entity_poly.pdbx_seq_one_letter_code
_entity_poly.pdbx_strand_id
1 'polypeptide(L)' 'IQFWGNSFVAGCQGELLARGSEAEEEVLLVGIDRQRSESVRRIWPFLRDRRIDAYQDLLKRFRD' A
#
# COMPACT_ATOMS: atom_id res chain seq x y z
N ILE A 1 -12.09 -25.01 8.85
CA ILE A 1 -11.28 -23.97 8.16
C ILE A 1 -10.70 -23.09 9.26
N GLN A 2 -9.41 -22.75 9.22
CA GLN A 2 -8.77 -21.78 10.11
C GLN A 2 -8.52 -20.49 9.33
N PHE A 3 -8.92 -19.35 9.89
CA PHE A 3 -8.63 -18.03 9.36
C PHE A 3 -7.46 -17.43 10.16
N TRP A 4 -6.55 -16.72 9.48
CA TRP A 4 -5.28 -16.29 10.05
C TRP A 4 -5.22 -14.80 10.43
N GLY A 5 -6.36 -14.11 10.57
CA GLY A 5 -6.40 -12.70 10.98
C GLY A 5 -5.41 -11.82 10.23
N ASN A 6 -4.45 -11.22 10.95
CA ASN A 6 -3.31 -10.47 10.41
C ASN A 6 -3.69 -9.21 9.61
N SER A 7 -4.83 -8.57 9.94
CA SER A 7 -5.14 -7.24 9.43
C SER A 7 -4.00 -6.28 9.77
N PHE A 8 -3.63 -5.38 8.86
CA PHE A 8 -2.51 -4.46 9.09
C PHE A 8 -2.75 -3.11 8.42
N VAL A 9 -1.99 -2.11 8.85
CA VAL A 9 -1.95 -0.78 8.26
C VAL A 9 -0.52 -0.49 7.85
N ALA A 10 -0.30 -0.10 6.60
CA ALA A 10 1.00 0.30 6.08
C ALA A 10 1.06 1.80 5.79
N GLY A 11 2.23 2.40 6.00
CA GLY A 11 2.51 3.78 5.64
C GLY A 11 2.92 3.94 4.17
N CYS A 12 3.08 5.19 3.75
CA CYS A 12 3.39 5.55 2.36
C CYS A 12 4.78 5.10 1.87
N GLN A 13 5.66 4.64 2.77
CA GLN A 13 6.97 4.09 2.40
C GLN A 13 7.02 2.56 2.57
N GLY A 14 5.88 1.91 2.84
CA GLY A 14 5.79 0.47 3.08
C GLY A 14 6.08 0.03 4.50
N GLU A 15 6.26 0.96 5.44
CA GLU A 15 6.41 0.63 6.85
C GLU A 15 5.11 0.07 7.45
N LEU A 16 5.18 -0.91 8.34
CA LEU A 16 4.03 -1.38 9.12
C LEU A 16 3.73 -0.37 10.24
N LEU A 17 2.56 0.26 10.19
CA LEU A 17 2.08 1.17 11.23
C LEU A 17 1.35 0.43 12.34
N ALA A 18 0.67 -0.67 12.00
CA ALA A 18 0.03 -1.56 12.95
C ALA A 18 -0.25 -2.93 12.32
N ARG A 19 -0.40 -3.95 13.17
CA ARG A 19 -0.77 -5.31 12.79
C ARG A 19 -1.63 -5.90 13.90
N GLY A 20 -2.80 -6.41 13.53
CA GLY A 20 -3.70 -7.11 14.44
C GLY A 20 -3.34 -8.59 14.58
N SER A 21 -4.00 -9.24 15.53
CA SER A 21 -3.79 -10.62 15.90
C SER A 21 -4.00 -11.60 14.74
N GLU A 22 -3.25 -12.70 14.78
CA GLU A 22 -3.43 -13.83 13.88
C GLU A 22 -4.60 -14.73 14.32
N ALA A 23 -4.88 -14.78 15.62
CA ALA A 23 -5.76 -15.79 16.22
C ALA A 23 -6.95 -15.21 17.01
N GLU A 24 -6.81 -13.99 17.53
CA GLU A 24 -7.79 -13.38 18.42
C GLU A 24 -8.67 -12.35 17.70
N GLU A 25 -9.89 -12.18 18.18
CA GLU A 25 -10.75 -11.07 17.75
C GLU A 25 -10.17 -9.73 18.23
N GLU A 26 -9.97 -8.80 17.30
CA GLU A 26 -9.35 -7.51 17.60
C GLU A 26 -9.93 -6.40 16.71
N VAL A 27 -10.16 -5.23 17.33
CA VAL A 27 -10.46 -3.98 16.61
C VAL A 27 -9.20 -3.13 16.54
N LEU A 28 -8.61 -3.03 15.35
CA LEU A 28 -7.40 -2.24 15.12
C LEU A 28 -7.73 -0.78 14.77
N LEU A 29 -7.37 0.15 15.66
CA LEU A 29 -7.54 1.60 15.44
C LEU A 29 -6.18 2.28 15.26
N VAL A 30 -5.99 2.95 14.11
CA VAL A 30 -4.72 3.60 13.75
C VAL A 30 -4.97 5.00 13.26
N GLY A 31 -4.31 5.98 13.89
CA GLY A 31 -4.27 7.36 13.40
C GLY A 31 -3.34 7.48 12.20
N ILE A 32 -3.82 8.08 11.10
CA ILE A 32 -3.03 8.26 9.88
C ILE A 32 -2.80 9.75 9.62
N ASP A 33 -1.53 10.16 9.64
CA ASP A 33 -1.16 11.50 9.18
C ASP A 33 -1.05 11.53 7.65
N ARG A 34 -1.99 12.25 7.03
CA ARG A 34 -2.08 12.40 5.58
C ARG A 34 -0.98 13.32 5.03
N GLN A 35 -0.39 14.19 5.84
CA GLN A 35 0.65 15.12 5.39
C GLN A 35 1.94 14.39 5.00
N ARG A 36 2.24 13.25 5.63
CA ARG A 36 3.41 12.41 5.28
C ARG A 36 3.43 11.98 3.81
N SER A 37 2.25 11.77 3.20
CA SER A 37 2.16 11.40 1.79
C SER A 37 2.72 12.48 0.86
N GLU A 38 2.58 13.75 1.24
CA GLU A 38 3.10 14.89 0.47
C GLU A 38 4.62 14.87 0.46
N SER A 39 5.23 14.78 1.65
CA SER A 39 6.69 14.77 1.81
C SER A 39 7.32 13.59 1.08
N VAL A 40 6.74 12.40 1.19
CA VAL A 40 7.24 11.20 0.50
C VAL A 40 7.14 11.34 -1.02
N ARG A 41 6.06 11.93 -1.55
CA ARG A 41 5.94 12.18 -3.00
C ARG A 41 6.93 13.22 -3.52
N ARG A 42 7.41 14.15 -2.69
CA ARG A 42 8.51 15.06 -3.08
C ARG A 42 9.85 14.34 -3.15
N ILE A 43 10.12 13.45 -2.20
CA ILE A 43 11.37 12.67 -2.13
C ILE A 43 11.41 11.63 -3.25
N TRP A 44 10.30 10.91 -3.44
CA TRP A 44 10.12 9.88 -4.47
C TRP A 44 8.94 10.24 -5.37
N PRO A 45 9.18 11.02 -6.45
CA PRO A 45 8.13 11.54 -7.31
C PRO A 45 7.66 10.52 -8.34
N PHE A 46 7.33 9.30 -7.91
CA PHE A 46 6.92 8.21 -8.80
C PHE A 46 5.80 8.64 -9.75
N LEU A 47 4.82 9.42 -9.28
CA LEU A 47 3.71 9.89 -10.10
C LEU A 47 4.16 10.80 -11.25
N ARG A 48 5.22 11.60 -11.07
CA ARG A 48 5.77 12.49 -12.10
C ARG A 48 6.47 11.69 -13.19
N ASP A 49 7.20 10.66 -12.81
CA ASP A 49 8.14 9.95 -13.71
C ASP A 49 7.52 8.69 -14.35
N ARG A 50 6.21 8.44 -14.17
CA ARG A 50 5.51 7.34 -14.83
C ARG A 50 5.57 7.47 -16.34
N ARG A 51 6.06 6.43 -17.02
CA ARG A 51 5.97 6.24 -18.49
C ARG A 51 4.59 5.77 -18.91
N ILE A 52 3.59 6.62 -18.70
CA ILE A 52 2.18 6.29 -19.02
C ILE A 52 1.98 5.97 -20.51
N ASP A 53 2.84 6.52 -21.37
CA ASP A 53 2.91 6.28 -22.80
C ASP A 53 3.34 4.85 -23.16
N ALA A 54 3.83 4.07 -22.20
CA ALA A 54 4.19 2.66 -22.36
C ALA A 54 3.24 1.69 -21.60
N TYR A 55 2.15 2.18 -21.00
CA TYR A 55 1.25 1.39 -20.14
C TYR A 55 0.09 0.70 -20.87
N GLN A 56 -0.09 0.97 -22.16
CA GLN A 56 -1.19 0.51 -23.02
C GLN A 56 -1.32 -1.03 -23.02
N ASP A 57 -0.21 -1.68 -22.73
CA ASP A 57 -0.04 -3.11 -22.79
C ASP A 57 -0.22 -3.81 -21.44
N LEU A 58 -0.28 -3.08 -20.32
CA LEU A 58 -0.48 -3.64 -18.98
C LEU A 58 -1.81 -4.39 -18.84
N LEU A 59 -2.82 -4.02 -19.65
CA LEU A 59 -4.14 -4.64 -19.64
C LEU A 59 -4.24 -5.86 -20.57
N LYS A 60 -3.20 -6.16 -21.36
CA LYS A 60 -3.18 -7.35 -22.20
C LYS A 60 -2.90 -8.58 -21.34
N ARG A 61 -3.69 -9.63 -21.53
CA ARG A 61 -3.48 -10.92 -20.87
C ARG A 61 -2.14 -11.56 -21.27
N PHE A 62 -1.70 -11.33 -22.50
CA PHE A 62 -0.43 -11.83 -23.05
C PHE A 62 0.03 -10.93 -24.21
N ARG A 63 1.35 -10.90 -24.47
CA ARG A 63 1.99 -10.20 -25.59
C ARG A 63 3.12 -11.07 -26.16
N ASP A 64 3.08 -11.25 -27.48
CA ASP A 64 4.13 -11.86 -28.32
C ASP A 64 5.01 -10.74 -28.92
#